data_AF-A0A7S0HX74-F1
#
_entry.id   AF-A0A7S0HX74-F1
#
_cell.length_a   1.000
_cell.length_b   1.000
_cell.length_c   1.000
_cell.angle_alpha   90.00
_cell.angle_beta   90.00
_cell.angle_gamma   90.00
#
_symmetry.space_group_name_H-M   'P 1'
#
loop_
_entity.id
_entity.type
_entity.pdbx_description
1 polymer ?
#
loop_
_entity_poly.entity_id
_entity_poly.type
_entity_poly.pdbx_seq_one_letter_code
_entity_poly.pdbx_strand_id
1 'polypeptide(L)'
;GGGGGGGGQLRGGGGEMVRELSMKVAAVKEQVMWLLTSDLLSAEVPPIVGSRASSGSGTFNYAIGNLRVTKIDVPRHKVIVVCSKEGKVTIKATEISASISSFTWLYKQRGSPHLKDCGIADATISGLSLWL
;
A
#
# COMPACT_ATOMS: atom_id res chain seq x y z
N GLY A 1 22.28 11.00 68.99
CA GLY A 1 22.31 10.27 67.71
C GLY A 1 20.91 10.27 67.16
N GLY A 2 20.62 10.73 65.94
CA GLY A 2 21.21 10.25 64.69
C GLY A 2 20.65 8.84 64.45
N GLY A 3 19.81 8.53 63.47
CA GLY A 3 19.48 9.16 62.20
C GLY A 3 19.51 8.06 61.12
N GLY A 4 18.52 8.02 60.22
CA GLY A 4 18.51 7.16 59.03
C GLY A 4 17.38 6.13 59.02
N GLY A 5 16.63 5.92 57.95
CA GLY A 5 16.65 6.52 56.62
C GLY A 5 15.50 5.90 55.84
N GLY A 6 14.46 6.69 55.56
CA GLY A 6 13.34 6.28 54.73
C GLY A 6 13.75 6.25 53.26
N GLY A 7 14.31 5.13 52.82
CA GLY A 7 14.54 4.86 51.40
C GLY A 7 13.30 4.21 50.81
N GLY A 8 12.45 4.98 50.13
CA GLY A 8 11.30 4.43 49.45
C GLY A 8 10.73 5.38 48.42
N GLN A 9 10.69 4.89 47.17
CA GLN A 9 9.72 5.27 46.15
C GLN A 9 10.04 6.47 45.24
N LEU A 10 10.93 6.28 44.27
CA LEU A 10 10.91 7.01 43.00
C LEU A 10 11.28 6.07 41.83
N ARG A 11 10.40 5.12 41.50
CA ARG A 11 10.48 4.33 40.25
C ARG A 11 9.08 3.95 39.77
N GLY A 12 8.38 4.89 39.12
CA GLY A 12 7.05 4.66 38.56
C GLY A 12 6.81 5.29 37.17
N GLY A 13 7.38 6.47 36.88
CA GLY A 13 6.96 7.26 35.71
C GLY A 13 7.40 6.75 34.33
N GLY A 14 8.47 5.95 34.22
CA GLY A 14 8.98 5.50 32.93
C GLY A 14 8.08 4.46 32.23
N GLY A 15 7.47 3.55 33.01
CA GLY A 15 6.62 2.49 32.46
C GLY A 15 5.27 3.02 31.95
N GLU A 16 4.73 4.05 32.60
CA GLU A 16 3.46 4.66 32.24
C GLU A 16 3.59 5.49 30.95
N MET A 17 4.67 6.28 30.83
CA MET A 17 4.98 7.04 29.61
C MET A 17 5.24 6.13 28.40
N VAL A 18 5.93 4.99 28.57
CA VAL A 18 6.15 4.02 27.49
C VAL A 18 4.83 3.37 27.04
N ARG A 19 3.94 3.05 27.98
CA ARG A 19 2.60 2.51 27.66
C ARG A 19 1.76 3.53 26.90
N GLU A 20 1.75 4.78 27.34
CA GLU A 20 1.02 5.86 26.66
C GLU A 20 1.54 6.07 25.23
N LEU A 21 2.86 6.11 25.04
CA LEU A 21 3.48 6.25 23.72
C LEU A 21 3.14 5.06 22.81
N SER A 22 3.17 3.85 23.36
CA SER A 22 2.82 2.62 22.62
C SER A 22 1.37 2.63 22.14
N MET A 23 0.43 3.11 22.97
CA MET A 23 -0.97 3.27 22.58
C MET A 23 -1.14 4.31 21.46
N LYS A 24 -0.44 5.43 21.53
CA LYS A 24 -0.48 6.47 20.49
C LYS A 24 0.09 5.97 19.16
N VAL A 25 1.20 5.23 19.17
CA VAL A 25 1.78 4.62 17.96
C VAL A 25 0.83 3.60 17.34
N ALA A 26 0.16 2.78 18.15
CA ALA A 26 -0.85 1.83 17.67
C ALA A 26 -2.05 2.55 17.02
N ALA A 27 -2.53 3.64 17.61
CA ALA A 27 -3.61 4.45 17.03
C ALA A 27 -3.22 5.07 15.68
N VAL A 28 -2.02 5.65 15.59
CA VAL A 28 -1.48 6.18 14.32
C VAL A 28 -1.42 5.07 13.26
N LYS A 29 -0.94 3.88 13.64
CA LYS A 29 -0.84 2.74 12.73
C LYS A 29 -2.18 2.30 12.16
N GLU A 30 -3.22 2.19 12.98
CA GLU A 30 -4.56 1.83 12.48
C GLU A 30 -5.13 2.93 11.56
N GLN A 31 -4.95 4.20 11.91
CA GLN A 31 -5.43 5.31 11.09
C GLN A 31 -4.73 5.38 9.73
N VAL A 32 -3.43 5.10 9.71
CA VAL A 32 -2.63 5.00 8.49
C VAL A 32 -3.08 3.84 7.62
N MET A 33 -3.34 2.66 8.20
CA MET A 33 -3.84 1.53 7.43
C MET A 33 -5.20 1.82 6.82
N TRP A 34 -6.09 2.44 7.59
CA TRP A 34 -7.39 2.87 7.08
C TRP A 34 -7.23 3.83 5.90
N LEU A 35 -6.38 4.85 6.03
CA LEU A 35 -6.12 5.83 4.97
C LEU A 35 -5.53 5.18 3.72
N LEU A 36 -4.51 4.32 3.88
CA LEU A 36 -3.92 3.56 2.76
C LEU A 36 -4.96 2.73 2.03
N THR A 37 -5.81 2.00 2.77
CA THR A 37 -6.85 1.18 2.13
C THR A 37 -7.91 2.01 1.45
N SER A 38 -8.37 3.10 2.07
CA SER A 38 -9.42 3.98 1.52
C SER A 38 -8.94 4.69 0.25
N ASP A 39 -7.78 5.33 0.31
CA ASP A 39 -7.25 6.14 -0.79
C ASP A 39 -6.98 5.26 -2.01
N LEU A 40 -6.30 4.13 -1.81
CA LEU A 40 -5.97 3.22 -2.90
C LEU A 40 -7.21 2.54 -3.51
N LEU A 41 -8.27 2.28 -2.73
CA LEU A 41 -9.55 1.78 -3.27
C LEU A 41 -10.32 2.84 -4.06
N SER A 42 -10.13 4.11 -3.70
CA SER A 42 -10.76 5.24 -4.40
C SER A 42 -9.98 5.69 -5.64
N ALA A 43 -8.73 5.28 -5.79
CA ALA A 43 -7.86 5.69 -6.88
C ALA A 43 -8.42 5.22 -8.25
N GLU A 44 -8.66 6.18 -9.12
CA GLU A 44 -8.98 5.90 -10.53
C GLU A 44 -7.69 5.80 -11.33
N VAL A 45 -7.45 4.64 -11.93
CA VAL A 45 -6.28 4.43 -12.79
C VAL A 45 -6.69 4.75 -14.24
N PRO A 46 -6.02 5.70 -14.90
CA PRO A 46 -6.34 6.04 -16.27
C PRO A 46 -6.09 4.84 -17.21
N PRO A 47 -6.79 4.74 -18.35
CA PRO A 47 -6.56 3.68 -19.31
C PRO A 47 -5.11 3.66 -19.81
N ILE A 48 -4.54 2.47 -19.90
CA ILE A 48 -3.20 2.26 -20.47
C ILE A 48 -3.38 1.97 -21.96
N VAL A 49 -2.85 2.84 -22.81
CA VAL A 49 -2.89 2.69 -24.26
C VAL A 49 -1.47 2.59 -24.79
N GLY A 50 -1.24 1.67 -25.72
CA GLY A 50 0.08 1.49 -26.29
C GLY A 50 0.08 0.80 -27.64
N SER A 51 1.28 0.71 -28.21
CA SER A 51 1.54 0.02 -29.46
C SER A 51 2.82 -0.78 -29.35
N ARG A 52 2.83 -2.02 -29.83
CA ARG A 52 3.98 -2.90 -29.79
C ARG A 52 4.17 -3.59 -31.13
N ALA A 53 5.37 -3.46 -31.70
CA ALA A 53 5.77 -4.25 -32.85
C ALA A 53 6.00 -5.70 -32.42
N SER A 54 5.46 -6.64 -33.18
CA SER A 54 5.69 -8.06 -33.01
C SER A 54 6.55 -8.58 -34.16
N SER A 55 7.61 -9.32 -33.83
CA SER A 55 8.49 -9.94 -34.81
C SER A 55 7.70 -10.95 -35.65
N GLY A 56 7.31 -10.56 -36.86
CA GLY A 56 6.63 -11.42 -37.83
C GLY A 56 5.11 -11.24 -37.98
N SER A 57 4.46 -10.39 -37.17
CA SER A 57 3.00 -10.18 -37.23
C SER A 57 2.59 -8.70 -37.24
N GLY A 58 3.49 -7.78 -37.60
CA GLY A 58 3.16 -6.36 -37.67
C GLY A 58 2.96 -5.74 -36.28
N THR A 59 2.14 -4.69 -36.20
CA THR A 59 2.06 -3.83 -35.01
C THR A 59 0.73 -4.00 -34.27
N PHE A 60 0.78 -4.35 -32.99
CA PHE A 60 -0.40 -4.46 -32.13
C PHE A 60 -0.64 -3.14 -31.39
N ASN A 61 -1.80 -2.54 -31.59
CA ASN A 61 -2.28 -1.48 -30.71
C ASN A 61 -3.13 -2.12 -29.63
N TYR A 62 -2.95 -1.71 -28.39
CA TYR A 62 -3.69 -2.26 -27.26
C TYR A 62 -4.19 -1.13 -26.35
N ALA A 63 -5.28 -1.42 -25.65
CA ALA A 63 -5.79 -0.58 -24.58
C ALA A 63 -6.26 -1.46 -23.42
N ILE A 64 -5.96 -1.02 -22.19
CA ILE A 64 -6.41 -1.62 -20.95
C ILE A 64 -7.18 -0.53 -20.19
N GLY A 65 -8.46 -0.75 -19.93
CA GLY A 65 -9.36 0.22 -19.31
C GLY A 65 -10.06 -0.35 -18.09
N ASN A 66 -10.82 0.51 -17.39
CA ASN A 66 -11.55 0.13 -16.18
C ASN A 66 -10.65 -0.47 -15.08
N LEU A 67 -9.44 0.07 -14.94
CA LEU A 67 -8.48 -0.35 -13.91
C LEU A 67 -8.92 0.24 -12.57
N ARG A 68 -9.62 -0.56 -11.76
CA ARG A 68 -10.04 -0.20 -10.40
C ARG A 68 -9.54 -1.23 -9.41
N VAL A 69 -8.89 -0.78 -8.35
CA VAL A 69 -8.50 -1.64 -7.23
C VAL A 69 -9.77 -2.04 -6.48
N THR A 70 -10.02 -3.33 -6.38
CA THR A 70 -11.22 -3.90 -5.73
C THR A 70 -10.95 -4.43 -4.34
N LYS A 71 -9.69 -4.79 -4.06
CA LYS A 71 -9.26 -5.30 -2.76
C LYS A 71 -7.83 -4.91 -2.49
N ILE A 72 -7.53 -4.59 -1.23
CA ILE A 72 -6.19 -4.31 -0.74
C ILE A 72 -5.99 -5.06 0.55
N ASP A 73 -4.85 -5.70 0.70
CA ASP A 73 -4.41 -6.33 1.93
C ASP A 73 -3.09 -5.69 2.37
N VAL A 74 -3.10 -5.13 3.58
CA VAL A 74 -1.94 -4.50 4.21
C VAL A 74 -1.62 -5.32 5.46
N PRO A 75 -0.58 -6.17 5.43
CA PRO A 75 -0.25 -7.00 6.58
C PRO A 75 0.16 -6.12 7.77
N ARG A 76 -0.66 -6.08 8.83
CA ARG A 76 -0.43 -5.20 10.00
C ARG A 76 0.99 -5.30 10.55
N HIS A 77 1.55 -6.50 10.62
CA HIS A 77 2.88 -6.75 11.17
C HIS A 77 4.03 -6.25 10.25
N LYS A 78 3.74 -5.90 8.99
CA LYS A 78 4.67 -5.33 8.01
C LYS A 78 4.55 -3.80 7.89
N VAL A 79 3.75 -3.18 8.75
CA VAL A 79 3.63 -1.72 8.87
C VAL A 79 4.43 -1.26 10.08
N ILE A 80 5.43 -0.43 9.82
CA ILE A 80 6.34 0.17 10.81
C ILE A 80 6.04 1.67 10.84
N VAL A 81 5.85 2.20 12.05
CA VAL A 81 5.68 3.63 12.30
C VAL A 81 6.83 4.08 13.19
N VAL A 82 7.59 5.06 12.73
CA VAL A 82 8.72 5.64 13.47
C VAL A 82 8.43 7.11 13.70
N CYS A 83 8.40 7.51 14.97
CA CYS A 83 8.34 8.92 15.35
C CYS A 83 9.75 9.41 15.64
N SER A 84 10.23 10.39 14.88
CA SER A 84 11.52 11.02 15.09
C SER A 84 11.48 11.98 16.28
N LYS A 85 12.66 12.33 16.82
CA LYS A 85 12.77 13.29 17.93
C LYS A 85 12.33 14.70 17.53
N GLU A 86 12.39 15.00 16.24
CA GLU A 86 11.95 16.26 15.63
C GLU A 86 10.45 16.27 15.33
N GLY A 87 9.70 15.25 15.77
CA GLY A 87 8.25 15.16 15.60
C GLY A 87 7.81 14.68 14.21
N LYS A 88 8.72 14.16 13.38
CA LYS A 88 8.34 13.56 12.10
C LYS A 88 7.82 12.14 12.29
N VAL A 89 6.75 11.79 11.62
CA VAL A 89 6.23 10.42 11.58
C VAL A 89 6.60 9.84 10.22
N THR A 90 7.35 8.74 10.22
CA THR A 90 7.65 7.96 9.01
C THR A 90 6.92 6.63 9.08
N ILE A 91 6.22 6.32 8.02
CA ILE A 91 5.46 5.08 7.86
C ILE A 91 6.11 4.28 6.75
N LYS A 92 6.41 3.03 7.05
CA LYS A 92 6.86 2.04 6.07
C LYS A 92 5.91 0.86 6.09
N ALA A 93 5.26 0.58 4.98
CA ALA A 93 4.41 -0.58 4.79
C ALA A 93 4.97 -1.44 3.64
N THR A 94 5.17 -2.72 3.88
CA THR A 94 5.74 -3.66 2.89
C THR A 94 4.84 -4.87 2.69
N GLU A 95 5.04 -5.60 1.60
CA GLU A 95 4.27 -6.81 1.26
C GLU A 95 2.77 -6.53 1.10
N ILE A 96 2.42 -5.32 0.68
CA ILE A 96 1.04 -4.98 0.36
C ILE A 96 0.64 -5.77 -0.90
N SER A 97 -0.58 -6.29 -0.90
CA SER A 97 -1.19 -6.88 -2.09
C SER A 97 -2.47 -6.14 -2.47
N ALA A 98 -2.72 -6.07 -3.77
CA ALA A 98 -3.89 -5.42 -4.34
C ALA A 98 -4.48 -6.30 -5.44
N SER A 99 -5.81 -6.32 -5.54
CA SER A 99 -6.54 -6.97 -6.62
C SER A 99 -7.21 -5.91 -7.47
N ILE A 100 -7.13 -6.10 -8.78
CA ILE A 100 -7.86 -5.31 -9.79
C ILE A 100 -8.77 -6.31 -10.47
N SER A 101 -10.07 -6.07 -10.44
CA SER A 101 -11.05 -6.99 -11.03
C SER A 101 -11.84 -6.34 -12.14
N SER A 102 -12.25 -7.14 -13.11
CA SER A 102 -13.14 -6.76 -14.19
C SER A 102 -12.61 -5.59 -15.03
N PHE A 103 -11.29 -5.51 -15.21
CA PHE A 103 -10.71 -4.54 -16.13
C PHE A 103 -10.88 -5.03 -17.57
N THR A 104 -11.07 -4.10 -18.49
CA THR A 104 -11.26 -4.43 -19.89
C THR A 104 -9.93 -4.35 -20.63
N TRP A 105 -9.72 -5.26 -21.57
CA TRP A 105 -8.58 -5.22 -22.47
C TRP A 105 -9.07 -5.37 -23.90
N LEU A 106 -8.34 -4.75 -24.83
CA LEU A 106 -8.51 -4.96 -26.25
C LEU A 106 -7.17 -4.84 -26.96
N TYR A 107 -7.03 -5.55 -28.06
CA TYR A 107 -5.95 -5.31 -29.01
C TYR A 107 -6.44 -5.33 -30.45
N LYS A 108 -5.68 -4.67 -31.33
CA LYS A 108 -5.87 -4.67 -32.78
C LYS A 108 -4.52 -4.69 -33.48
N GLN A 109 -4.29 -5.73 -34.27
CA GLN A 109 -3.14 -5.84 -35.16
C GLN A 109 -3.32 -4.95 -36.39
N ARG A 110 -2.29 -4.17 -36.71
CA ARG A 110 -2.13 -3.48 -38.00
C ARG A 110 -1.27 -4.36 -38.91
N GLY A 111 -1.76 -4.61 -40.11
CA GLY A 111 -1.17 -5.54 -41.07
C GLY A 111 -1.91 -6.88 -41.09
N SER A 112 -1.60 -7.72 -42.08
CA SER A 112 -2.13 -9.07 -42.19
C SER A 112 -1.33 -10.04 -41.30
N PRO A 113 -1.98 -10.99 -40.60
CA PRO A 113 -3.42 -11.17 -40.49
C PRO A 113 -4.10 -10.07 -39.64
N HIS A 114 -5.32 -9.67 -39.97
CA HIS A 114 -6.05 -8.65 -39.20
C HIS A 114 -6.67 -9.25 -37.93
N LEU A 115 -5.86 -9.42 -36.88
CA LEU A 115 -6.32 -9.90 -35.59
C LEU A 115 -6.87 -8.74 -34.73
N LYS A 116 -7.99 -9.00 -34.06
CA LYS A 116 -8.59 -8.13 -33.06
C LYS A 116 -9.24 -9.02 -32.02
N ASP A 117 -9.05 -8.66 -30.76
CA ASP A 117 -9.73 -9.33 -29.66
C ASP A 117 -9.98 -8.34 -28.51
N CYS A 118 -10.91 -8.70 -27.64
CA CYS A 118 -11.21 -7.96 -26.43
C CYS A 118 -11.79 -8.88 -25.37
N GLY A 119 -11.61 -8.50 -24.11
CA GLY A 119 -12.15 -9.26 -23.01
C GLY A 119 -12.10 -8.53 -21.69
N ILE A 120 -12.41 -9.29 -20.66
CA ILE A 120 -12.35 -8.88 -19.26
C ILE A 120 -11.30 -9.76 -18.59
N ALA A 121 -10.53 -9.18 -17.69
CA ALA A 121 -9.55 -9.90 -16.90
C ALA A 121 -9.48 -9.36 -15.47
N ASP A 122 -8.86 -10.16 -14.63
CA ASP A 122 -8.51 -9.83 -13.25
C ASP A 122 -6.99 -9.88 -13.10
N ALA A 123 -6.45 -9.06 -12.21
CA ALA A 123 -5.03 -9.01 -11.91
C ALA A 123 -4.81 -8.93 -10.40
N THR A 124 -3.70 -9.51 -9.96
CA THR A 124 -3.23 -9.39 -8.58
C THR A 124 -1.83 -8.81 -8.62
N ILE A 125 -1.62 -7.78 -7.81
CA ILE A 125 -0.33 -7.14 -7.59
C ILE A 125 0.09 -7.54 -6.18
N SER A 126 1.31 -8.05 -6.03
CA SER A 126 1.86 -8.50 -4.76
C SER A 126 3.24 -7.92 -4.53
N GLY A 127 3.62 -7.74 -3.26
CA GLY A 127 4.97 -7.27 -2.91
C GLY A 127 5.14 -5.76 -3.01
N LEU A 128 4.05 -4.98 -2.96
CA LEU A 128 4.12 -3.53 -2.96
C LEU A 128 4.73 -3.01 -1.66
N SER A 129 5.48 -1.92 -1.78
CA SER A 129 6.08 -1.21 -0.65
C SER A 129 5.78 0.28 -0.75
N LEU A 130 5.31 0.86 0.36
CA LEU A 130 4.94 2.27 0.47
C LEU A 130 5.68 2.92 1.64
N TRP A 131 6.21 4.11 1.38
CA TRP A 131 7.02 4.89 2.32
C TRP A 131 6.43 6.30 2.33
N LEU A 132 5.98 6.77 3.49
CA LEU A 132 5.30 8.05 3.70
C LEU A 132 5.91 8.78 4.89
#